data_AF-A0A9J8CYR3-F1
#
_entry.id   AF-A0A9J8CYR3-F1
#
_cell.length_a   1.000
_cell.length_b   1.000
_cell.length_c   1.000
_cell.angle_alpha   90.00
_cell.angle_beta   90.00
_cell.angle_gamma   90.00
#
_symmetry.space_group_name_H-M   'P 1'
#
loop_
_entity.id
_entity.type
_entity.pdbx_description
1 polymer ?
#
loop_
_entity_poly.entity_id
_entity_poly.type
_entity_poly.pdbx_seq_one_letter_code
_entity_poly.pdbx_strand_id
1 'polypeptide(L)'
;MSHMHHITDLSGSKATVDLPDFDAPVTGMETSADVNMEEVDEDMIVEDADEYSAQPWMKPHNLLQDKLLRYILDTGRLAEEVIVKEGVICLLREDFWTLGLRREMESDIGNACMKLIYEDARAHGKDIYTADMYVVTTWKDSVAPLAYFPDDADMKDALVFPLWTKAAGPEHYLLCVLKPLLREILLLDSLCSNHESGFGDDLYRDIFRSIAHRLDPGQWTEVTGLDIGVFPQQTNSIDCGVFMLMYALYTVLNTPFNFTSLDMPAIREWWCLRLIERFETEGHGKRFAHWTEEARCLTEGTLRPLYRSFPGLTHDLPQHVVASRNRKLSNQALVDFIVARGTDNHIQSIISGQKKSQWLDTFSKCSIKKVPVPLFIEDQEQIDIIYTHLTSILNSTPTHTHSDQIRFIMDVLFPESIICALAVVEHVSIMEAEEKFLRGPVIDASEREHFDSRIKKQLKKSGKP
;
A
#
# COMPACT_ATOMS: atom_id res chain seq x y z
N MET A 1 -31.44 0.12 -58.54
CA MET A 1 -30.16 0.50 -59.19
C MET A 1 -29.05 -0.07 -58.29
N SER A 2 -28.67 -1.34 -58.40
CA SER A 2 -27.59 -1.89 -59.27
C SER A 2 -26.45 -0.89 -59.50
N HIS A 3 -25.17 -1.18 -59.31
CA HIS A 3 -24.44 -2.42 -59.06
C HIS A 3 -23.12 -2.10 -58.35
N MET A 4 -22.66 -3.07 -57.57
CA MET A 4 -21.28 -3.28 -57.14
C MET A 4 -20.48 -3.85 -58.34
N HIS A 5 -19.26 -3.37 -58.61
CA HIS A 5 -18.19 -4.21 -59.20
C HIS A 5 -16.77 -3.65 -58.95
N HIS A 6 -15.90 -4.61 -58.67
CA HIS A 6 -14.54 -4.61 -58.16
C HIS A 6 -13.43 -4.44 -59.24
N ILE A 7 -12.18 -4.23 -58.77
CA ILE A 7 -10.88 -4.78 -59.28
C ILE A 7 -10.27 -4.04 -60.53
N THR A 8 -8.97 -3.71 -60.71
CA THR A 8 -7.63 -4.07 -60.14
C THR A 8 -6.55 -3.08 -60.62
N ASP A 9 -5.40 -3.05 -59.92
CA ASP A 9 -3.98 -2.85 -60.31
C ASP A 9 -3.55 -1.97 -61.52
N LEU A 10 -2.48 -1.19 -61.33
CA LEU A 10 -1.20 -1.35 -62.06
C LEU A 10 -0.11 -0.36 -61.59
N SER A 11 1.10 -0.90 -61.49
CA SER A 11 2.39 -0.27 -61.19
C SER A 11 3.01 0.48 -62.38
N GLY A 12 3.73 1.57 -62.08
CA GLY A 12 5.05 1.87 -62.66
C GLY A 12 5.18 3.10 -63.58
N SER A 13 6.06 4.05 -63.22
CA SER A 13 7.20 4.50 -64.05
C SER A 13 8.05 5.62 -63.40
N LYS A 14 9.37 5.54 -63.65
CA LYS A 14 10.50 6.35 -63.15
C LYS A 14 10.59 7.77 -63.73
N ALA A 15 11.26 8.69 -63.00
CA ALA A 15 12.28 9.59 -63.56
C ALA A 15 13.19 10.19 -62.45
N THR A 16 14.50 10.06 -62.66
CA THR A 16 15.68 10.67 -61.99
C THR A 16 15.91 12.13 -62.40
N VAL A 17 16.62 12.96 -61.61
CA VAL A 17 17.79 13.82 -62.00
C VAL A 17 18.42 14.48 -60.75
N ASP A 18 19.76 14.45 -60.67
CA ASP A 18 20.64 15.08 -59.68
C ASP A 18 21.05 16.55 -60.01
N LEU A 19 21.36 17.30 -58.92
CA LEU A 19 22.09 18.58 -58.65
C LEU A 19 22.72 19.44 -59.79
N PRO A 20 22.87 20.78 -59.56
CA PRO A 20 24.22 21.31 -59.23
C PRO A 20 24.27 22.53 -58.26
N ASP A 21 25.51 23.02 -58.08
CA ASP A 21 26.20 23.64 -56.94
C ASP A 21 26.45 25.18 -57.04
N PHE A 22 26.82 25.79 -55.89
CA PHE A 22 27.59 27.03 -55.58
C PHE A 22 27.30 28.42 -56.23
N ASP A 23 27.01 29.44 -55.39
CA ASP A 23 27.84 30.68 -55.21
C ASP A 23 27.24 31.69 -54.20
N ALA A 24 28.09 32.29 -53.35
CA ALA A 24 27.79 33.27 -52.27
C ALA A 24 27.74 34.74 -52.80
N PRO A 25 27.34 35.81 -52.03
CA PRO A 25 28.05 36.31 -50.82
C PRO A 25 27.23 36.98 -49.67
N VAL A 26 27.75 36.81 -48.43
CA VAL A 26 28.02 37.77 -47.31
C VAL A 26 27.05 38.94 -47.00
N THR A 27 26.62 39.09 -45.73
CA THR A 27 26.86 40.28 -44.85
C THR A 27 26.24 40.18 -43.44
N GLY A 28 27.04 40.56 -42.42
CA GLY A 28 26.66 40.98 -41.05
C GLY A 28 26.32 39.83 -40.09
N MET A 29 26.87 39.69 -38.88
CA MET A 29 27.50 40.64 -37.97
C MET A 29 28.18 39.84 -36.83
N GLU A 30 29.05 40.51 -36.09
CA GLU A 30 30.20 40.01 -35.34
C GLU A 30 29.92 39.17 -34.07
N THR A 31 30.90 38.32 -33.79
CA THR A 31 31.17 37.60 -32.55
C THR A 31 31.81 38.52 -31.48
N SER A 32 31.43 38.39 -30.21
CA SER A 32 32.35 38.05 -29.11
C SER A 32 31.69 38.24 -27.74
N ALA A 33 31.70 37.19 -26.93
CA ALA A 33 32.20 37.20 -25.55
C ALA A 33 32.01 35.80 -24.98
N ASP A 34 33.10 35.06 -24.89
CA ASP A 34 33.25 33.90 -24.02
C ASP A 34 32.77 34.24 -22.61
N VAL A 35 31.89 33.42 -22.07
CA VAL A 35 31.78 33.23 -20.62
C VAL A 35 31.95 31.74 -20.39
N ASN A 36 33.10 31.41 -19.80
CA ASN A 36 33.45 30.10 -19.29
C ASN A 36 32.24 29.43 -18.61
N MET A 37 31.97 28.18 -18.98
CA MET A 37 31.36 27.25 -18.05
C MET A 37 32.33 27.09 -16.89
N GLU A 38 32.08 27.78 -15.78
CA GLU A 38 32.66 27.39 -14.50
C GLU A 38 32.17 25.96 -14.22
N GLU A 39 33.12 25.04 -14.10
CA GLU A 39 32.92 23.75 -13.43
C GLU A 39 32.22 24.05 -12.11
N VAL A 40 30.99 23.58 -11.98
CA VAL A 40 30.30 23.58 -10.69
C VAL A 40 31.01 22.54 -9.85
N ASP A 41 31.82 23.02 -8.89
CA ASP A 41 32.47 22.21 -7.87
C ASP A 41 31.47 21.17 -7.32
N GLU A 42 31.74 19.88 -7.58
CA GLU A 42 30.99 18.73 -7.06
C GLU A 42 31.21 18.50 -5.55
N ASP A 43 31.92 19.39 -4.86
CA ASP A 43 32.26 19.25 -3.44
C ASP A 43 31.67 20.41 -2.62
N MET A 44 30.42 20.26 -2.19
CA MET A 44 29.91 20.76 -0.89
C MET A 44 28.45 20.29 -0.67
N ILE A 45 28.23 18.98 -0.58
CA ILE A 45 27.18 18.49 0.31
C ILE A 45 27.75 18.69 1.71
N VAL A 46 27.45 19.84 2.29
CA VAL A 46 27.65 20.03 3.71
C VAL A 46 26.64 19.09 4.39
N GLU A 47 27.11 17.91 4.79
CA GLU A 47 26.48 17.10 5.84
C GLU A 47 26.60 17.87 7.16
N ASP A 48 25.97 19.04 7.24
CA ASP A 48 25.78 19.73 8.50
C ASP A 48 24.56 19.09 9.17
N ALA A 49 24.86 18.53 10.33
CA ALA A 49 23.96 17.90 11.28
C ALA A 49 22.69 18.74 11.56
N ASP A 50 21.60 18.42 10.87
CA ASP A 50 20.23 18.53 11.38
C ASP A 50 19.62 17.13 11.45
N GLU A 51 20.30 16.28 12.22
CA GLU A 51 19.72 15.07 12.79
C GLU A 51 18.52 15.51 13.65
N TYR A 52 17.31 15.08 13.29
CA TYR A 52 16.03 15.34 13.99
C TYR A 52 15.35 16.71 13.81
N SER A 53 15.00 17.13 12.57
CA SER A 53 13.88 18.09 12.44
C SER A 53 12.57 17.38 12.81
N ALA A 54 11.90 17.83 13.87
CA ALA A 54 10.66 17.22 14.38
C ALA A 54 9.47 17.27 13.38
N GLN A 55 9.62 18.00 12.28
CA GLN A 55 8.63 18.24 11.24
C GLN A 55 9.29 18.02 9.85
N PRO A 56 9.10 16.86 9.21
CA PRO A 56 9.77 16.53 7.96
C PRO A 56 9.40 17.44 6.77
N TRP A 57 8.19 17.98 6.74
CA TRP A 57 7.71 18.88 5.67
C TRP A 57 8.36 20.27 5.70
N MET A 58 9.01 20.65 6.80
CA MET A 58 9.68 21.96 6.91
C MET A 58 11.05 22.00 6.24
N LYS A 59 11.58 20.85 5.80
CA LYS A 59 12.87 20.78 5.09
C LYS A 59 12.74 21.41 3.69
N PRO A 60 13.73 22.20 3.21
CA PRO A 60 13.67 22.79 1.88
C PRO A 60 13.75 21.73 0.79
N HIS A 61 12.87 21.79 -0.23
CA HIS A 61 12.92 20.88 -1.38
C HIS A 61 14.24 21.02 -2.14
N ASN A 62 14.79 19.89 -2.61
CA ASN A 62 15.84 19.94 -3.60
C ASN A 62 15.25 20.22 -5.00
N LEU A 63 16.11 20.54 -5.97
CA LEU A 63 15.70 20.90 -7.32
C LEU A 63 14.85 19.82 -8.02
N LEU A 64 15.10 18.54 -7.72
CA LEU A 64 14.36 17.43 -8.32
C LEU A 64 12.96 17.29 -7.73
N GLN A 65 12.82 17.37 -6.40
CA GLN A 65 11.53 17.39 -5.69
C GLN A 65 10.65 18.53 -6.21
N ASP A 66 11.26 19.70 -6.39
CA ASP A 66 10.65 20.88 -6.96
C ASP A 66 10.14 20.66 -8.40
N LYS A 67 10.91 19.96 -9.25
CA LYS A 67 10.50 19.60 -10.61
C LYS A 67 9.36 18.58 -10.60
N LEU A 68 9.41 17.58 -9.71
CA LEU A 68 8.39 16.56 -9.57
C LEU A 68 7.05 17.15 -9.11
N LEU A 69 7.06 18.02 -8.09
CA LEU A 69 5.88 18.73 -7.62
C LEU A 69 5.27 19.60 -8.72
N ARG A 70 6.09 20.41 -9.41
CA ARG A 70 5.63 21.20 -10.55
C ARG A 70 5.03 20.33 -11.64
N TYR A 71 5.59 19.14 -11.89
CA TYR A 71 5.05 18.22 -12.87
C TYR A 71 3.68 17.69 -12.46
N ILE A 72 3.55 17.08 -11.27
CA ILE A 72 2.31 16.42 -10.83
C ILE A 72 1.18 17.39 -10.56
N LEU A 73 1.48 18.58 -10.06
CA LEU A 73 0.48 19.59 -9.71
C LEU A 73 0.13 20.54 -10.87
N ASP A 74 0.69 20.33 -12.06
CA ASP A 74 0.38 21.13 -13.27
C ASP A 74 -1.02 20.81 -13.80
N THR A 75 -1.98 21.70 -13.55
CA THR A 75 -3.35 21.59 -14.03
C THR A 75 -3.53 21.86 -15.52
N GLY A 76 -2.46 22.26 -16.23
CA GLY A 76 -2.43 22.37 -17.68
C GLY A 76 -2.13 21.05 -18.39
N ARG A 77 -1.77 20.00 -17.64
CA ARG A 77 -1.52 18.64 -18.15
C ARG A 77 -2.76 17.76 -18.08
N LEU A 78 -2.68 16.62 -18.77
CA LEU A 78 -3.73 15.61 -18.79
C LEU A 78 -4.00 15.09 -17.37
N ALA A 79 -5.26 15.16 -16.95
CA ALA A 79 -5.74 14.73 -15.63
C ALA A 79 -5.61 13.21 -15.46
N GLU A 80 -5.91 12.46 -16.51
CA GLU A 80 -6.00 11.00 -16.55
C GLU A 80 -4.63 10.32 -16.77
N GLU A 81 -3.54 11.09 -16.69
CA GLU A 81 -2.19 10.51 -16.76
C GLU A 81 -1.92 9.73 -15.47
N VAL A 82 -1.60 8.43 -15.61
CA VAL A 82 -1.16 7.58 -14.50
C VAL A 82 0.19 8.07 -13.98
N ILE A 83 0.22 8.47 -12.71
CA ILE A 83 1.39 8.97 -12.00
C ILE A 83 2.03 7.87 -11.14
N VAL A 84 1.21 7.05 -10.47
CA VAL A 84 1.65 5.94 -9.62
C VAL A 84 0.86 4.68 -9.97
N LYS A 85 1.56 3.54 -10.00
CA LYS A 85 0.96 2.22 -10.18
C LYS A 85 1.80 1.18 -9.42
N GLU A 86 1.25 0.62 -8.34
CA GLU A 86 1.88 -0.45 -7.56
C GLU A 86 0.80 -1.42 -7.03
N GLY A 87 0.79 -2.65 -7.55
CA GLY A 87 -0.20 -3.68 -7.20
C GLY A 87 -1.63 -3.23 -7.53
N VAL A 88 -2.47 -3.03 -6.51
CA VAL A 88 -3.83 -2.52 -6.67
C VAL A 88 -3.92 -0.99 -6.69
N ILE A 89 -2.87 -0.28 -6.29
CA ILE A 89 -2.85 1.18 -6.29
C ILE A 89 -2.65 1.68 -7.72
N CYS A 90 -3.48 2.63 -8.14
CA CYS A 90 -3.34 3.39 -9.37
C CYS A 90 -3.76 4.82 -9.09
N LEU A 91 -2.82 5.77 -9.14
CA LEU A 91 -3.11 7.19 -8.95
C LEU A 91 -2.88 7.96 -10.25
N LEU A 92 -3.88 8.71 -10.64
CA LEU A 92 -3.89 9.65 -11.75
C LEU A 92 -3.36 11.00 -11.30
N ARG A 93 -3.08 11.89 -12.26
CA ARG A 93 -2.64 13.26 -11.96
C ARG A 93 -3.70 14.02 -11.17
N GLU A 94 -4.97 13.84 -11.53
CA GLU A 94 -6.06 14.50 -10.83
C GLU A 94 -6.17 14.11 -9.36
N ASP A 95 -5.80 12.87 -9.01
CA ASP A 95 -5.70 12.45 -7.60
C ASP A 95 -4.69 13.30 -6.84
N PHE A 96 -3.51 13.55 -7.44
CA PHE A 96 -2.50 14.43 -6.86
C PHE A 96 -2.96 15.88 -6.72
N TRP A 97 -3.90 16.35 -7.55
CA TRP A 97 -4.49 17.68 -7.38
C TRP A 97 -5.37 17.78 -6.12
N THR A 98 -6.05 16.69 -5.74
CA THR A 98 -6.93 16.64 -4.56
C THR A 98 -6.11 16.70 -3.26
N LEU A 99 -4.89 16.15 -3.29
CA LEU A 99 -3.96 16.16 -2.16
C LEU A 99 -3.06 17.41 -2.14
N GLY A 100 -2.34 17.68 -3.23
CA GLY A 100 -1.27 18.68 -3.27
C GLY A 100 -1.74 20.12 -3.45
N LEU A 101 -2.90 20.34 -4.09
CA LEU A 101 -3.49 21.67 -4.23
C LEU A 101 -4.49 21.94 -3.10
N ARG A 102 -4.98 23.17 -3.01
CA ARG A 102 -6.04 23.57 -2.07
C ARG A 102 -7.41 23.03 -2.50
N ARG A 103 -7.56 21.71 -2.44
CA ARG A 103 -8.77 20.94 -2.77
C ARG A 103 -9.07 19.94 -1.66
N GLU A 104 -10.31 19.46 -1.64
CA GLU A 104 -10.72 18.33 -0.81
C GLU A 104 -10.03 17.06 -1.31
N MET A 105 -9.56 16.22 -0.40
CA MET A 105 -8.81 15.01 -0.72
C MET A 105 -9.74 13.86 -1.11
N GLU A 106 -9.45 13.21 -2.22
CA GLU A 106 -10.18 12.02 -2.65
C GLU A 106 -9.73 10.75 -1.92
N SER A 107 -10.61 9.76 -1.87
CA SER A 107 -10.37 8.52 -1.11
C SER A 107 -9.30 7.62 -1.73
N ASP A 108 -9.10 7.61 -3.05
CA ASP A 108 -8.07 6.80 -3.71
C ASP A 108 -6.65 7.20 -3.28
N ILE A 109 -6.34 8.51 -3.32
CA ILE A 109 -5.05 9.01 -2.86
C ILE A 109 -4.92 8.96 -1.34
N GLY A 110 -6.03 9.11 -0.61
CA GLY A 110 -6.08 8.92 0.84
C GLY A 110 -5.71 7.49 1.24
N ASN A 111 -6.27 6.47 0.57
CA ASN A 111 -5.93 5.06 0.76
C ASN A 111 -4.45 4.79 0.47
N ALA A 112 -3.88 5.41 -0.57
CA ALA A 112 -2.44 5.31 -0.85
C ALA A 112 -1.59 5.92 0.29
N CYS A 113 -2.01 7.06 0.86
CA CYS A 113 -1.36 7.64 2.03
C CYS A 113 -1.49 6.75 3.27
N MET A 114 -2.65 6.11 3.49
CA MET A 114 -2.85 5.15 4.59
C MET A 114 -1.92 3.95 4.48
N LYS A 115 -1.62 3.47 3.26
CA LYS A 115 -0.60 2.43 3.04
C LYS A 115 0.79 2.90 3.48
N LEU A 116 1.18 4.15 3.18
CA LEU A 116 2.44 4.71 3.67
C LEU A 116 2.49 4.81 5.20
N ILE A 117 1.37 5.17 5.85
CA ILE A 117 1.26 5.21 7.31
C ILE A 117 1.42 3.81 7.91
N TYR A 118 0.81 2.80 7.29
CA TYR A 118 0.99 1.39 7.65
C TYR A 118 2.47 0.97 7.55
N GLU A 119 3.14 1.32 6.47
CA GLU A 119 4.57 1.03 6.27
C GLU A 119 5.45 1.74 7.31
N ASP A 120 5.18 3.02 7.61
CA ASP A 120 5.89 3.77 8.66
C ASP A 120 5.69 3.14 10.03
N ALA A 121 4.46 2.75 10.37
CA ALA A 121 4.18 2.10 11.65
C ALA A 121 4.94 0.78 11.78
N ARG A 122 4.95 -0.04 10.72
CA ARG A 122 5.76 -1.25 10.66
C ARG A 122 7.24 -0.96 10.79
N ALA A 123 7.73 0.10 10.16
CA ALA A 123 9.13 0.51 10.28
C ALA A 123 9.51 0.88 11.72
N HIS A 124 8.56 1.29 12.54
CA HIS A 124 8.75 1.51 13.98
C HIS A 124 8.42 0.28 14.85
N GLY A 125 8.29 -0.90 14.24
CA GLY A 125 8.02 -2.15 14.96
C GLY A 125 6.61 -2.23 15.54
N LYS A 126 5.65 -1.54 14.92
CA LYS A 126 4.24 -1.55 15.33
C LYS A 126 3.42 -2.41 14.37
N ASP A 127 2.53 -3.20 14.94
CA ASP A 127 1.60 -4.04 14.21
C ASP A 127 0.22 -3.39 14.22
N ILE A 128 -0.10 -2.70 13.12
CA ILE A 128 -1.36 -1.97 12.98
C ILE A 128 -2.20 -2.52 11.83
N TYR A 129 -3.48 -2.15 11.82
CA TYR A 129 -4.38 -2.34 10.69
C TYR A 129 -4.92 -0.98 10.24
N THR A 130 -5.00 -0.75 8.93
CA THR A 130 -5.61 0.45 8.33
C THR A 130 -6.79 0.01 7.47
N ALA A 131 -7.99 0.51 7.77
CA ALA A 131 -9.18 0.21 6.99
C ALA A 131 -9.21 1.03 5.69
N ASP A 132 -9.79 0.44 4.64
CA ASP A 132 -10.06 1.13 3.38
C ASP A 132 -11.14 2.20 3.57
N MET A 133 -10.88 3.40 3.07
CA MET A 133 -11.78 4.57 3.16
C MET A 133 -13.18 4.30 2.59
N TYR A 134 -13.31 3.45 1.56
CA TYR A 134 -14.59 3.08 0.97
C TYR A 134 -15.35 2.03 1.79
N VAL A 135 -14.64 1.21 2.56
CA VAL A 135 -15.28 0.15 3.37
C VAL A 135 -15.96 0.74 4.58
N VAL A 136 -15.31 1.65 5.31
CA VAL A 136 -15.81 2.18 6.58
C VAL A 136 -17.07 3.03 6.40
N THR A 137 -17.24 3.67 5.24
CA THR A 137 -18.44 4.45 4.92
C THR A 137 -19.70 3.58 4.85
N THR A 138 -19.57 2.31 4.44
CA THR A 138 -20.70 1.37 4.33
C THR A 138 -21.28 0.92 5.69
N TRP A 139 -20.57 1.16 6.79
CA TRP A 139 -20.96 0.64 8.11
C TRP A 139 -22.17 1.33 8.72
N LYS A 140 -22.50 2.54 8.24
CA LYS A 140 -23.76 3.22 8.59
C LYS A 140 -24.98 2.52 8.00
N ASP A 141 -24.79 1.84 6.87
CA ASP A 141 -25.86 1.23 6.07
C ASP A 141 -25.96 -0.30 6.26
N SER A 142 -25.64 -0.80 7.46
CA SER A 142 -25.91 -2.18 7.92
C SER A 142 -24.94 -3.29 7.48
N VAL A 143 -23.72 -2.96 7.04
CA VAL A 143 -22.67 -3.99 6.87
C VAL A 143 -22.06 -4.34 8.23
N ALA A 144 -21.93 -5.64 8.53
CA ALA A 144 -21.33 -6.12 9.78
C ALA A 144 -19.82 -5.78 9.83
N PRO A 145 -19.38 -4.77 10.60
CA PRO A 145 -18.03 -4.21 10.47
C PRO A 145 -16.92 -5.21 10.77
N LEU A 146 -17.15 -6.12 11.71
CA LEU A 146 -16.17 -7.13 12.12
C LEU A 146 -15.80 -8.13 11.02
N ALA A 147 -16.58 -8.24 9.94
CA ALA A 147 -16.24 -9.12 8.82
C ALA A 147 -14.98 -8.65 8.06
N TYR A 148 -14.58 -7.38 8.22
CA TYR A 148 -13.40 -6.80 7.57
C TYR A 148 -12.15 -6.80 8.46
N PHE A 149 -12.27 -7.25 9.71
CA PHE A 149 -11.17 -7.21 10.68
C PHE A 149 -10.30 -8.46 10.50
N PRO A 150 -8.98 -8.33 10.67
CA PRO A 150 -8.12 -9.51 10.74
C PRO A 150 -8.45 -10.33 11.99
N ASP A 151 -8.19 -11.65 11.93
CA ASP A 151 -8.47 -12.58 13.03
C ASP A 151 -7.76 -12.20 14.35
N ASP A 152 -6.63 -11.49 14.27
CA ASP A 152 -5.81 -11.03 15.38
C ASP A 152 -6.05 -9.55 15.74
N ALA A 153 -7.19 -8.97 15.36
CA ALA A 153 -7.48 -7.55 15.54
C ALA A 153 -7.38 -7.07 17.00
N ASP A 154 -7.75 -7.91 17.97
CA ASP A 154 -7.65 -7.64 19.41
C ASP A 154 -6.20 -7.59 19.92
N MET A 155 -5.26 -8.11 19.13
CA MET A 155 -3.84 -8.11 19.45
C MET A 155 -3.10 -6.89 18.89
N LYS A 156 -3.64 -6.20 17.87
CA LYS A 156 -2.99 -5.09 17.14
C LYS A 156 -2.64 -3.92 18.08
N ASP A 157 -1.55 -3.21 17.77
CA ASP A 157 -1.17 -1.98 18.48
C ASP A 157 -2.16 -0.85 18.20
N ALA A 158 -2.69 -0.79 16.97
CA ALA A 158 -3.73 0.15 16.56
C ALA A 158 -4.56 -0.41 15.39
N LEU A 159 -5.85 -0.11 15.37
CA LEU A 159 -6.75 -0.28 14.24
C LEU A 159 -7.22 1.12 13.82
N VAL A 160 -6.90 1.53 12.60
CA VAL A 160 -7.06 2.91 12.11
C VAL A 160 -8.18 2.96 11.08
N PHE A 161 -9.17 3.82 11.32
CA PHE A 161 -10.39 3.93 10.50
C PHE A 161 -10.59 5.38 10.05
N PRO A 162 -10.21 5.71 8.80
CA PRO A 162 -10.65 6.94 8.16
C PRO A 162 -12.17 6.92 8.01
N LEU A 163 -12.82 8.03 8.33
CA LEU A 163 -14.26 8.16 8.28
C LEU A 163 -14.63 9.34 7.40
N TRP A 164 -15.78 9.24 6.74
CA TRP A 164 -16.38 10.36 6.01
C TRP A 164 -17.81 10.58 6.49
N THR A 165 -18.19 11.83 6.70
CA THR A 165 -19.51 12.17 7.22
C THR A 165 -20.10 13.42 6.59
N LYS A 166 -21.44 13.49 6.67
CA LYS A 166 -22.28 14.66 6.41
C LYS A 166 -23.15 15.03 7.62
N ALA A 167 -22.95 14.38 8.77
CA ALA A 167 -23.84 14.49 9.93
C ALA A 167 -23.83 15.90 10.56
N ALA A 168 -22.67 16.57 10.54
CA ALA A 168 -22.46 17.89 11.12
C ALA A 168 -22.53 19.05 10.10
N GLY A 169 -22.93 18.79 8.85
CA GLY A 169 -23.00 19.81 7.80
C GLY A 169 -22.37 19.34 6.48
N PRO A 170 -21.39 20.09 5.90
CA PRO A 170 -20.72 19.69 4.67
C PRO A 170 -19.93 18.39 4.84
N GLU A 171 -19.48 17.84 3.71
CA GLU A 171 -18.62 16.66 3.69
C GLU A 171 -17.36 16.88 4.53
N HIS A 172 -17.06 15.93 5.41
CA HIS A 172 -15.98 16.08 6.36
C HIS A 172 -15.33 14.74 6.70
N TYR A 173 -13.99 14.71 6.73
CA TYR A 173 -13.24 13.55 7.18
C TYR A 173 -13.03 13.57 8.69
N LEU A 174 -13.18 12.41 9.31
CA LEU A 174 -12.87 12.15 10.71
C LEU A 174 -11.92 10.96 10.81
N LEU A 175 -11.36 10.72 12.00
CA LEU A 175 -10.55 9.54 12.27
C LEU A 175 -11.05 8.83 13.54
N CYS A 176 -11.21 7.52 13.46
CA CYS A 176 -11.26 6.67 14.65
C CYS A 176 -10.00 5.80 14.72
N VAL A 177 -9.39 5.70 15.90
CA VAL A 177 -8.32 4.74 16.17
C VAL A 177 -8.67 3.92 17.39
N LEU A 178 -8.80 2.60 17.23
CA LEU A 178 -8.91 1.69 18.35
C LEU A 178 -7.50 1.24 18.74
N LYS A 179 -7.19 1.28 20.04
CA LYS A 179 -5.96 0.69 20.61
C LYS A 179 -6.36 -0.47 21.53
N PRO A 180 -6.62 -1.68 21.00
CA PRO A 180 -7.13 -2.82 21.77
C PRO A 180 -6.31 -3.13 23.02
N LEU A 181 -4.99 -3.15 22.88
CA LEU A 181 -4.10 -3.41 24.01
C LEU A 181 -4.24 -2.37 25.13
N LEU A 182 -4.58 -1.12 24.82
CA LEU A 182 -4.78 -0.04 25.80
C LEU A 182 -6.24 0.10 26.24
N ARG A 183 -7.19 -0.57 25.55
CA ARG A 183 -8.63 -0.34 25.66
C ARG A 183 -8.99 1.14 25.51
N GLU A 184 -8.41 1.77 24.48
CA GLU A 184 -8.69 3.17 24.13
C GLU A 184 -9.37 3.29 22.77
N ILE A 185 -10.34 4.20 22.68
CA ILE A 185 -10.99 4.64 21.45
C ILE A 185 -10.62 6.12 21.26
N LEU A 186 -9.86 6.44 20.21
CA LEU A 186 -9.58 7.82 19.85
C LEU A 186 -10.54 8.24 18.75
N LEU A 187 -11.36 9.26 19.01
CA LEU A 187 -12.30 9.87 18.08
C LEU A 187 -11.80 11.28 17.74
N LEU A 188 -11.09 11.40 16.63
CA LEU A 188 -10.36 12.62 16.27
C LEU A 188 -11.07 13.36 15.14
N ASP A 189 -11.33 14.64 15.38
CA ASP A 189 -12.05 15.54 14.48
C ASP A 189 -11.34 16.88 14.45
N SER A 190 -10.86 17.31 13.27
CA SER A 190 -10.18 18.61 13.11
C SER A 190 -11.08 19.83 13.34
N LEU A 191 -12.38 19.63 13.47
CA LEU A 191 -13.37 20.62 13.88
C LEU A 191 -13.92 20.34 15.28
N CYS A 192 -13.20 19.59 16.14
CA CYS A 192 -13.69 19.16 17.45
C CYS A 192 -14.25 20.29 18.33
N SER A 193 -13.70 21.51 18.27
CA SER A 193 -14.22 22.65 19.04
C SER A 193 -15.63 23.11 18.63
N ASN A 194 -16.11 22.70 17.46
CA ASN A 194 -17.47 22.96 17.00
C ASN A 194 -18.49 21.97 17.58
N HIS A 195 -18.03 20.94 18.29
CA HIS A 195 -18.85 19.87 18.83
C HIS A 195 -18.70 19.81 20.34
N GLU A 196 -19.82 19.87 21.08
CA GLU A 196 -19.82 19.73 22.54
C GLU A 196 -19.17 18.41 22.99
N SER A 197 -19.37 17.36 22.19
CA SER A 197 -18.82 16.02 22.42
C SER A 197 -17.40 15.84 21.87
N GLY A 198 -16.82 16.84 21.20
CA GLY A 198 -15.51 16.77 20.54
C GLY A 198 -15.46 15.97 19.23
N PHE A 199 -16.59 15.47 18.73
CA PHE A 199 -16.65 14.64 17.52
C PHE A 199 -17.97 14.83 16.77
N GLY A 200 -17.91 15.10 15.46
CA GLY A 200 -19.07 15.46 14.66
C GLY A 200 -20.04 14.35 14.23
N ASP A 201 -19.92 13.12 14.74
CA ASP A 201 -20.75 11.99 14.32
C ASP A 201 -21.05 10.96 15.43
N ASP A 202 -22.21 11.09 16.07
CA ASP A 202 -22.63 10.19 17.14
C ASP A 202 -22.93 8.76 16.64
N LEU A 203 -23.35 8.59 15.39
CA LEU A 203 -23.62 7.26 14.83
C LEU A 203 -22.31 6.47 14.69
N TYR A 204 -21.25 7.09 14.17
CA TYR A 204 -19.94 6.43 14.12
C TYR A 204 -19.41 6.13 15.51
N ARG A 205 -19.56 7.07 16.45
CA ARG A 205 -19.17 6.86 17.85
C ARG A 205 -19.82 5.61 18.43
N ASP A 206 -21.13 5.43 18.25
CA ASP A 206 -21.84 4.25 18.74
C ASP A 206 -21.43 2.96 18.02
N ILE A 207 -21.18 3.02 16.70
CA ILE A 207 -20.63 1.90 15.93
C ILE A 207 -19.28 1.46 16.52
N PHE A 208 -18.36 2.39 16.76
CA PHE A 208 -17.01 2.07 17.27
C PHE A 208 -17.02 1.62 18.73
N ARG A 209 -17.90 2.14 19.57
CA ARG A 209 -18.12 1.60 20.93
C ARG A 209 -18.58 0.15 20.89
N SER A 210 -19.52 -0.17 19.99
CA SER A 210 -20.00 -1.53 19.78
C SER A 210 -18.90 -2.46 19.27
N ILE A 211 -18.10 -2.01 18.29
CA ILE A 211 -16.94 -2.75 17.78
C ILE A 211 -15.93 -3.01 18.90
N ALA A 212 -15.53 -1.98 19.64
CA ALA A 212 -14.56 -2.09 20.72
C ALA A 212 -15.00 -3.10 21.79
N HIS A 213 -16.26 -3.04 22.21
CA HIS A 213 -16.82 -3.99 23.18
C HIS A 213 -16.85 -5.43 22.66
N ARG A 214 -17.03 -5.64 21.36
CA ARG A 214 -17.02 -6.98 20.73
C ARG A 214 -15.60 -7.51 20.50
N LEU A 215 -14.63 -6.63 20.27
CA LEU A 215 -13.21 -6.99 20.12
C LEU A 215 -12.61 -7.45 21.44
N ASP A 216 -12.76 -6.63 22.49
CA ASP A 216 -12.30 -6.97 23.83
C ASP A 216 -13.34 -6.53 24.86
N PRO A 217 -14.16 -7.46 25.40
CA PRO A 217 -15.16 -7.15 26.40
C PRO A 217 -14.55 -6.48 27.64
N GLY A 218 -15.02 -5.28 27.94
CA GLY A 218 -14.52 -4.52 29.08
C GLY A 218 -14.88 -3.05 29.02
N GLN A 219 -14.33 -2.30 29.97
CA GLN A 219 -14.37 -0.83 29.94
C GLN A 219 -13.30 -0.32 29.00
N TRP A 220 -13.68 0.60 28.13
CA TRP A 220 -12.80 1.29 27.19
C TRP A 220 -12.82 2.79 27.51
N THR A 221 -11.65 3.43 27.41
CA THR A 221 -11.50 4.87 27.55
C THR A 221 -11.70 5.53 26.19
N GLU A 222 -12.65 6.46 26.10
CA GLU A 222 -12.85 7.29 24.92
C GLU A 222 -12.05 8.59 25.07
N VAL A 223 -11.33 8.98 24.02
CA VAL A 223 -10.49 10.18 23.95
C VAL A 223 -10.84 10.95 22.69
N THR A 224 -11.08 12.25 22.83
CA THR A 224 -11.38 13.16 21.72
C THR A 224 -10.31 14.24 21.58
N GLY A 225 -10.39 15.07 20.54
CA GLY A 225 -9.53 16.24 20.40
C GLY A 225 -9.61 17.22 21.59
N LEU A 226 -10.73 17.24 22.33
CA LEU A 226 -10.90 18.09 23.52
C LEU A 226 -10.08 17.61 24.73
N ASP A 227 -9.76 16.31 24.79
CA ASP A 227 -9.00 15.69 25.87
C ASP A 227 -7.48 15.80 25.66
N ILE A 228 -7.05 16.25 24.47
CA ILE A 228 -5.65 16.35 24.06
C ILE A 228 -5.20 17.81 24.20
N GLY A 229 -4.24 18.05 25.09
CA GLY A 229 -3.84 19.41 25.48
C GLY A 229 -3.43 20.32 24.31
N VAL A 230 -2.68 19.81 23.34
CA VAL A 230 -2.36 20.51 22.08
C VAL A 230 -2.88 19.66 20.93
N PHE A 231 -4.08 19.98 20.46
CA PHE A 231 -4.72 19.30 19.34
C PHE A 231 -4.82 20.25 18.13
N PRO A 232 -4.19 19.91 16.98
CA PRO A 232 -4.30 20.70 15.77
C PRO A 232 -5.77 20.78 15.33
N GLN A 233 -6.20 21.93 14.79
CA GLN A 233 -7.56 22.09 14.27
C GLN A 233 -7.51 22.80 12.94
N GLN A 234 -8.43 22.44 12.05
CA GLN A 234 -8.52 23.08 10.75
C GLN A 234 -9.20 24.44 10.87
N THR A 235 -8.84 25.36 9.98
CA THR A 235 -9.42 26.71 9.90
C THR A 235 -10.18 26.94 8.60
N ASN A 236 -10.31 25.92 7.77
CA ASN A 236 -11.00 25.93 6.48
C ASN A 236 -11.78 24.61 6.30
N SER A 237 -12.50 24.46 5.18
CA SER A 237 -13.29 23.26 4.88
C SER A 237 -12.54 22.19 4.08
N ILE A 238 -11.36 22.48 3.54
CA ILE A 238 -10.72 21.64 2.51
C ILE A 238 -9.63 20.72 3.06
N ASP A 239 -9.06 21.03 4.24
CA ASP A 239 -7.90 20.31 4.79
C ASP A 239 -8.28 19.09 5.64
N CYS A 240 -9.57 18.80 5.87
CA CYS A 240 -10.00 17.74 6.78
C CYS A 240 -9.39 16.37 6.47
N GLY A 241 -9.29 16.00 5.19
CA GLY A 241 -8.64 14.76 4.76
C GLY A 241 -7.16 14.69 5.11
N VAL A 242 -6.44 15.81 4.98
CA VAL A 242 -5.01 15.90 5.31
C VAL A 242 -4.79 15.91 6.82
N PHE A 243 -5.65 16.59 7.59
CA PHE A 243 -5.64 16.49 9.04
C PHE A 243 -5.88 15.05 9.50
N MET A 244 -6.83 14.33 8.89
CA MET A 244 -7.09 12.91 9.16
C MET A 244 -5.83 12.06 8.94
N LEU A 245 -5.12 12.22 7.82
CA LEU A 245 -3.86 11.51 7.55
C LEU A 245 -2.78 11.84 8.60
N MET A 246 -2.65 13.11 8.98
CA MET A 246 -1.69 13.52 10.00
C MET A 246 -2.06 12.97 11.39
N TYR A 247 -3.34 12.95 11.74
CA TYR A 247 -3.81 12.30 12.97
C TYR A 247 -3.49 10.82 12.99
N ALA A 248 -3.73 10.11 11.90
CA ALA A 248 -3.41 8.70 11.77
C ALA A 248 -1.91 8.48 11.97
N LEU A 249 -1.06 9.19 11.22
CA LEU A 249 0.39 9.08 11.28
C LEU A 249 0.94 9.31 12.70
N TYR A 250 0.60 10.41 13.35
CA TYR A 250 1.09 10.73 14.69
C TYR A 250 0.57 9.75 15.74
N THR A 251 -0.71 9.37 15.64
CA THR A 251 -1.33 8.45 16.59
C THR A 251 -0.68 7.07 16.51
N VAL A 252 -0.45 6.54 15.31
CA VAL A 252 0.19 5.23 15.16
C VAL A 252 1.66 5.29 15.52
N LEU A 253 2.36 6.41 15.28
CA LEU A 253 3.76 6.58 15.70
C LEU A 253 3.91 6.92 17.19
N ASN A 254 2.82 7.18 17.91
CA ASN A 254 2.81 7.63 19.31
C ASN A 254 3.66 8.91 19.50
N THR A 255 3.60 9.81 18.51
CA THR A 255 4.31 11.08 18.52
C THR A 255 3.33 12.19 18.91
N PRO A 256 3.71 13.13 19.81
CA PRO A 256 2.86 14.28 20.11
C PRO A 256 2.65 15.17 18.88
N PHE A 257 1.43 15.69 18.71
CA PHE A 257 1.13 16.62 17.64
C PHE A 257 1.97 17.89 17.76
N ASN A 258 2.65 18.24 16.67
CA ASN A 258 3.46 19.45 16.58
C ASN A 258 3.19 20.24 15.29
N PHE A 259 2.06 20.03 14.62
CA PHE A 259 1.69 20.76 13.39
C PHE A 259 0.45 21.62 13.59
N THR A 260 0.20 22.54 12.67
CA THR A 260 -0.92 23.49 12.69
C THR A 260 -1.55 23.63 11.30
N SER A 261 -2.66 24.35 11.19
CA SER A 261 -3.26 24.68 9.90
C SER A 261 -2.36 25.52 8.99
N LEU A 262 -1.37 26.24 9.55
CA LEU A 262 -0.40 27.03 8.77
C LEU A 262 0.57 26.14 7.98
N ASP A 263 0.78 24.90 8.44
CA ASP A 263 1.70 23.94 7.83
C ASP A 263 1.07 23.19 6.64
N MET A 264 -0.26 23.28 6.46
CA MET A 264 -1.01 22.48 5.47
C MET A 264 -0.48 22.58 4.04
N PRO A 265 -0.06 23.75 3.51
CA PRO A 265 0.53 23.80 2.18
C PRO A 265 1.79 22.92 2.04
N ALA A 266 2.70 22.99 3.01
CA ALA A 266 3.94 22.20 3.00
C ALA A 266 3.66 20.71 3.27
N ILE A 267 2.69 20.39 4.15
CA ILE A 267 2.27 19.01 4.43
C ILE A 267 1.66 18.36 3.19
N ARG A 268 0.84 19.09 2.43
CA ARG A 268 0.21 18.62 1.19
C ARG A 268 1.27 18.26 0.13
N GLU A 269 2.23 19.17 -0.11
CA GLU A 269 3.36 18.91 -1.00
C GLU A 269 4.21 17.73 -0.51
N TRP A 270 4.45 17.64 0.79
CA TRP A 270 5.20 16.54 1.41
C TRP A 270 4.53 15.18 1.19
N TRP A 271 3.20 15.07 1.38
CA TRP A 271 2.49 13.83 1.08
C TRP A 271 2.59 13.44 -0.40
N CYS A 272 2.47 14.41 -1.32
CA CYS A 272 2.66 14.13 -2.74
C CYS A 272 4.06 13.59 -3.05
N LEU A 273 5.11 14.20 -2.49
CA LEU A 273 6.48 13.72 -2.63
C LEU A 273 6.65 12.31 -2.08
N ARG A 274 6.08 12.02 -0.91
CA ARG A 274 6.15 10.68 -0.31
C ARG A 274 5.55 9.60 -1.21
N LEU A 275 4.42 9.89 -1.86
CA LEU A 275 3.76 8.93 -2.76
C LEU A 275 4.62 8.64 -4.00
N ILE A 276 5.14 9.66 -4.67
CA ILE A 276 5.93 9.50 -5.90
C ILE A 276 7.35 8.96 -5.64
N GLU A 277 7.92 9.20 -4.45
CA GLU A 277 9.24 8.69 -4.07
C GLU A 277 9.17 7.25 -3.56
N ARG A 278 8.02 6.81 -3.05
CA ARG A 278 7.84 5.46 -2.50
C ARG A 278 7.24 4.47 -3.50
N PHE A 279 6.26 4.88 -4.28
CA PHE A 279 5.54 3.98 -5.16
C PHE A 279 6.09 4.01 -6.57
N GLU A 280 6.11 2.83 -7.19
CA GLU A 280 6.58 2.66 -8.56
C GLU A 280 5.48 3.02 -9.56
N THR A 281 5.85 2.93 -10.84
CA THR A 281 4.92 3.10 -11.96
C THR A 281 4.62 1.80 -12.71
N GLU A 282 5.25 0.67 -12.37
CA GLU A 282 5.11 -0.61 -13.09
C GLU A 282 5.23 -0.45 -14.62
N GLY A 283 6.06 0.48 -15.11
CA GLY A 283 6.21 0.79 -16.54
C GLY A 283 5.06 1.58 -17.18
N HIS A 284 4.06 2.00 -16.40
CA HIS A 284 2.99 2.92 -16.77
C HIS A 284 3.48 4.37 -16.59
N GLY A 285 2.80 5.36 -17.18
CA GLY A 285 3.21 6.76 -17.00
C GLY A 285 4.55 7.13 -17.66
N LYS A 286 4.83 6.59 -18.86
CA LYS A 286 6.05 6.75 -19.69
C LYS A 286 6.65 8.17 -19.82
N ARG A 287 6.01 9.24 -19.33
CA ARG A 287 6.57 10.59 -19.34
C ARG A 287 7.51 10.90 -18.17
N PHE A 288 7.38 10.28 -17.00
CA PHE A 288 8.28 10.55 -15.85
C PHE A 288 9.72 10.09 -16.09
N ALA A 289 9.88 8.90 -16.66
CA ALA A 289 11.19 8.31 -16.95
C ALA A 289 11.99 9.07 -18.03
N HIS A 290 11.38 10.05 -18.72
CA HIS A 290 12.03 10.81 -19.79
C HIS A 290 12.36 12.26 -19.41
N TRP A 291 12.03 12.71 -18.19
CA TRP A 291 12.19 14.13 -17.82
C TRP A 291 13.60 14.50 -17.36
N THR A 292 14.34 13.57 -16.78
CA THR A 292 15.76 13.70 -16.38
C THR A 292 16.33 12.32 -16.10
N GLU A 293 17.64 12.10 -16.31
CA GLU A 293 18.33 10.85 -15.97
C GLU A 293 18.14 10.50 -14.49
N GLU A 294 18.07 11.49 -13.60
CA GLU A 294 17.88 11.32 -12.16
C GLU A 294 16.46 10.86 -11.81
N ALA A 295 15.44 11.35 -12.52
CA ALA A 295 14.05 10.88 -12.34
C ALA A 295 13.88 9.46 -12.85
N ARG A 296 14.53 9.13 -13.98
CA ARG A 296 14.65 7.76 -14.49
C ARG A 296 15.32 6.86 -13.46
N CYS A 297 16.45 7.29 -12.90
CA CYS A 297 17.19 6.55 -11.88
C CYS A 297 16.42 6.41 -10.54
N LEU A 298 15.60 7.39 -10.13
CA LEU A 298 14.68 7.25 -8.99
C LEU A 298 13.60 6.21 -9.26
N THR A 299 12.97 6.23 -10.45
CA THR A 299 11.95 5.23 -10.82
C THR A 299 12.51 3.83 -11.08
N GLU A 300 13.79 3.73 -11.45
CA GLU A 300 14.51 2.46 -11.65
C GLU A 300 15.22 1.97 -10.39
N GLY A 301 15.10 2.70 -9.26
CA GLY A 301 15.69 2.34 -7.97
C GLY A 301 17.22 2.46 -7.89
N THR A 302 17.88 3.04 -8.89
CA THR A 302 19.34 3.29 -8.91
C THR A 302 19.73 4.56 -8.14
N LEU A 303 18.81 5.49 -7.94
CA LEU A 303 18.98 6.67 -7.08
C LEU A 303 18.13 6.50 -5.83
N ARG A 304 18.75 6.57 -4.65
CA ARG A 304 18.03 6.39 -3.38
C ARG A 304 17.07 7.56 -3.16
N PRO A 305 15.78 7.31 -2.83
CA PRO A 305 14.86 8.38 -2.47
C PRO A 305 15.37 9.11 -1.22
N LEU A 306 15.28 10.44 -1.22
CA LEU A 306 15.60 11.27 -0.06
C LEU A 306 14.42 11.24 0.91
N TYR A 307 14.19 10.07 1.51
CA TYR A 307 13.10 9.85 2.45
C TYR A 307 13.19 10.86 3.60
N ARG A 308 12.25 11.81 3.63
CA ARG A 308 12.00 12.66 4.79
C ARG A 308 11.15 11.89 5.79
N SER A 309 11.79 10.91 6.40
CA SER A 309 11.19 10.06 7.42
C SER A 309 10.81 10.87 8.66
N PHE A 310 9.77 10.43 9.36
CA PHE A 310 9.47 10.96 10.68
C PHE A 310 10.63 10.68 11.65
N PRO A 311 10.93 11.60 12.59
CA PRO A 311 11.99 11.38 13.56
C PRO A 311 11.75 10.10 14.37
N GLY A 312 12.78 9.29 14.56
CA GLY A 312 12.69 7.98 15.21
C GLY A 312 12.57 6.79 14.26
N LEU A 313 12.49 7.02 12.94
CA LEU A 313 12.83 6.00 11.95
C LEU A 313 14.34 5.73 12.04
N THR A 314 14.71 4.64 12.70
CA THR A 314 16.04 4.06 12.49
C THR A 314 16.10 3.62 11.02
N HIS A 315 17.16 3.99 10.30
CA HIS A 315 17.38 3.48 8.93
C HIS A 315 17.37 1.95 8.88
N ASP A 316 17.64 1.31 10.02
CA ASP A 316 17.46 -0.12 10.22
C ASP A 316 16.05 -0.41 10.77
N LEU A 317 15.21 -1.00 9.93
CA LEU A 317 13.95 -1.62 10.35
C LEU A 317 14.22 -2.59 11.53
N PRO A 318 13.33 -2.69 12.53
CA PRO A 318 13.48 -3.68 13.60
C PRO A 318 13.68 -5.07 13.02
N GLN A 319 14.61 -5.85 13.59
CA GLN A 319 15.01 -7.15 13.03
C GLN A 319 13.83 -8.08 12.76
N HIS A 320 12.81 -8.07 13.63
CA HIS A 320 11.60 -8.88 13.45
C HIS A 320 10.75 -8.43 12.24
N VAL A 321 10.75 -7.14 11.92
CA VAL A 321 10.08 -6.58 10.73
C VAL A 321 10.84 -6.96 9.47
N VAL A 322 12.18 -6.88 9.49
CA VAL A 322 13.05 -7.32 8.40
C VAL A 322 12.86 -8.81 8.14
N ALA A 323 12.90 -9.63 9.19
CA ALA A 323 12.71 -11.07 9.10
C ALA A 323 11.34 -11.45 8.50
N SER A 324 10.26 -10.84 9.01
CA SER A 324 8.91 -11.01 8.47
C SER A 324 8.81 -10.59 6.99
N ARG A 325 9.41 -9.44 6.62
CA ARG A 325 9.44 -8.95 5.22
C ARG A 325 10.23 -9.90 4.31
N ASN A 326 11.41 -10.35 4.75
CA ASN A 326 12.24 -11.28 4.00
C ASN A 326 11.54 -12.62 3.80
N ARG A 327 10.77 -13.10 4.79
CA ARG A 327 9.92 -14.29 4.65
C ARG A 327 8.84 -14.06 3.58
N LYS A 328 8.10 -12.94 3.63
CA LYS A 328 7.09 -12.58 2.61
C LYS A 328 7.71 -12.56 1.20
N LEU A 329 8.86 -11.91 1.05
CA LEU A 329 9.59 -11.83 -0.22
C LEU A 329 10.08 -13.21 -0.70
N SER A 330 10.55 -14.06 0.22
CA SER A 330 10.98 -15.42 -0.11
C SER A 330 9.81 -16.28 -0.61
N ASN A 331 8.62 -16.09 -0.03
CA ASN A 331 7.41 -16.77 -0.46
C ASN A 331 6.87 -16.24 -1.80
N GLN A 332 7.21 -15.02 -2.21
CA GLN A 332 6.70 -14.41 -3.44
C GLN A 332 7.06 -15.24 -4.68
N ALA A 333 8.25 -15.82 -4.73
CA ALA A 333 8.66 -16.70 -5.83
C ALA A 333 7.75 -17.93 -5.99
N LEU A 334 7.19 -18.45 -4.89
CA LEU A 334 6.23 -19.55 -4.92
C LEU A 334 4.88 -19.08 -5.44
N VAL A 335 4.40 -17.92 -4.97
CA VAL A 335 3.14 -17.31 -5.42
C VAL A 335 3.19 -17.04 -6.92
N ASP A 336 4.26 -16.37 -7.38
CA ASP A 336 4.47 -16.04 -8.78
C ASP A 336 4.52 -17.30 -9.65
N PHE A 337 5.21 -18.35 -9.20
CA PHE A 337 5.28 -19.61 -9.92
C PHE A 337 3.90 -20.29 -10.04
N ILE A 338 3.11 -20.29 -8.97
CA ILE A 338 1.75 -20.86 -8.97
C ILE A 338 0.86 -20.10 -9.95
N VAL A 339 0.82 -18.77 -9.85
CA VAL A 339 -0.04 -17.90 -10.67
C VAL A 339 0.41 -17.87 -12.14
N ALA A 340 1.70 -18.03 -12.40
CA ALA A 340 2.26 -18.24 -13.74
C ALA A 340 1.92 -19.63 -14.33
N ARG A 341 0.98 -20.35 -13.72
CA ARG A 341 0.49 -21.68 -14.12
C ARG A 341 1.51 -22.80 -13.96
N GLY A 342 2.55 -22.60 -13.17
CA GLY A 342 3.61 -23.58 -12.94
C GLY A 342 3.12 -24.87 -12.29
N THR A 343 2.01 -24.81 -11.54
CA THR A 343 1.42 -25.97 -10.85
C THR A 343 0.15 -26.50 -11.50
N ASP A 344 -0.39 -25.83 -12.54
CA ASP A 344 -1.73 -26.11 -13.07
C ASP A 344 -1.90 -27.55 -13.54
N ASN A 345 -0.93 -28.08 -14.28
CA ASN A 345 -0.98 -29.47 -14.77
C ASN A 345 -1.02 -30.48 -13.62
N HIS A 346 -0.24 -30.25 -12.56
CA HIS A 346 -0.22 -31.10 -11.37
C HIS A 346 -1.59 -31.08 -10.66
N ILE A 347 -2.13 -29.88 -10.45
CA ILE A 347 -3.44 -29.69 -9.83
C ILE A 347 -4.56 -30.33 -10.65
N GLN A 348 -4.58 -30.13 -11.97
CA GLN A 348 -5.56 -30.76 -12.87
C GLN A 348 -5.46 -32.30 -12.87
N SER A 349 -4.26 -32.87 -12.80
CA SER A 349 -4.07 -34.31 -12.66
C SER A 349 -4.60 -34.86 -11.35
N ILE A 350 -4.58 -34.08 -10.26
CA ILE A 350 -5.20 -34.45 -8.99
C ILE A 350 -6.73 -34.39 -9.09
N ILE A 351 -7.28 -33.29 -9.62
CA ILE A 351 -8.74 -33.10 -9.77
C ILE A 351 -9.35 -34.20 -10.67
N SER A 352 -8.64 -34.60 -11.72
CA SER A 352 -9.09 -35.67 -12.63
C SER A 352 -8.84 -37.10 -12.10
N GLY A 353 -8.22 -37.24 -10.92
CA GLY A 353 -7.89 -38.53 -10.32
C GLY A 353 -6.74 -39.30 -11.00
N GLN A 354 -6.00 -38.65 -11.91
CA GLN A 354 -4.85 -39.25 -12.59
C GLN A 354 -3.62 -39.38 -11.68
N LYS A 355 -3.45 -38.44 -10.74
CA LYS A 355 -2.36 -38.45 -9.77
C LYS A 355 -2.92 -38.68 -8.36
N LYS A 356 -2.25 -39.55 -7.60
CA LYS A 356 -2.60 -39.79 -6.20
C LYS A 356 -2.14 -38.60 -5.34
N SER A 357 -3.00 -38.21 -4.41
CA SER A 357 -2.74 -37.15 -3.44
C SER A 357 -3.11 -37.66 -2.04
N GLN A 358 -2.17 -37.56 -1.11
CA GLN A 358 -2.42 -37.90 0.29
C GLN A 358 -3.39 -36.92 0.95
N TRP A 359 -3.41 -35.67 0.49
CA TRP A 359 -4.31 -34.62 0.97
C TRP A 359 -5.74 -34.94 0.53
N LEU A 360 -5.92 -35.38 -0.73
CA LEU A 360 -7.20 -35.89 -1.24
C LEU A 360 -7.68 -37.16 -0.53
N ASP A 361 -6.77 -38.10 -0.28
CA ASP A 361 -7.07 -39.32 0.47
C ASP A 361 -7.52 -39.01 1.91
N THR A 362 -6.88 -38.02 2.54
CA THR A 362 -7.20 -37.57 3.91
C THR A 362 -8.53 -36.83 3.95
N PHE A 363 -8.74 -35.91 3.00
CA PHE A 363 -10.00 -35.19 2.80
C PHE A 363 -11.18 -36.15 2.64
N SER A 364 -11.01 -37.21 1.84
CA SER A 364 -12.04 -38.22 1.58
C SER A 364 -12.36 -39.11 2.79
N LYS A 365 -11.41 -39.31 3.72
CA LYS A 365 -11.57 -40.16 4.91
C LYS A 365 -12.09 -39.39 6.13
N CYS A 366 -11.90 -38.08 6.21
CA CYS A 366 -12.27 -37.25 7.36
C CYS A 366 -13.52 -36.40 7.09
N SER A 367 -14.69 -36.87 7.51
CA SER A 367 -15.92 -36.09 7.39
C SER A 367 -16.09 -34.97 8.43
N ILE A 368 -15.34 -34.95 9.55
CA ILE A 368 -15.71 -34.12 10.73
C ILE A 368 -14.56 -33.40 11.46
N LYS A 369 -13.27 -33.67 11.19
CA LYS A 369 -12.16 -32.98 11.89
C LYS A 369 -11.35 -32.13 10.92
N LYS A 370 -11.29 -30.81 11.18
CA LYS A 370 -10.31 -29.88 10.58
C LYS A 370 -8.93 -30.51 10.76
N VAL A 371 -8.33 -31.00 9.68
CA VAL A 371 -6.89 -31.27 9.68
C VAL A 371 -6.24 -29.88 9.61
N PRO A 372 -5.43 -29.46 10.59
CA PRO A 372 -4.73 -28.19 10.48
C PRO A 372 -3.79 -28.29 9.29
N VAL A 373 -4.16 -27.66 8.17
CA VAL A 373 -3.21 -27.42 7.08
C VAL A 373 -2.17 -26.46 7.66
N PRO A 374 -0.88 -26.81 7.64
CA PRO A 374 0.17 -25.91 8.10
C PRO A 374 0.07 -24.57 7.35
N LEU A 375 0.04 -23.47 8.10
CA LEU A 375 0.11 -22.12 7.56
C LEU A 375 1.55 -21.86 7.07
N PHE A 376 1.86 -22.34 5.85
CA PHE A 376 3.17 -22.11 5.23
C PHE A 376 3.31 -20.67 4.72
N ILE A 377 2.22 -20.12 4.17
CA ILE A 377 2.07 -18.71 3.81
C ILE A 377 1.14 -18.07 4.83
N GLU A 378 1.59 -16.99 5.46
CA GLU A 378 0.85 -16.24 6.49
C GLU A 378 0.23 -14.94 5.96
N ASP A 379 0.69 -14.45 4.81
CA ASP A 379 0.23 -13.17 4.24
C ASP A 379 -1.11 -13.34 3.53
N GLN A 380 -2.14 -12.61 3.98
CA GLN A 380 -3.51 -12.75 3.48
C GLN A 380 -3.63 -12.43 1.99
N GLU A 381 -2.91 -11.42 1.50
CA GLU A 381 -2.94 -11.05 0.08
C GLU A 381 -2.36 -12.18 -0.79
N GLN A 382 -1.22 -12.78 -0.39
CA GLN A 382 -0.66 -13.95 -1.08
C GLN A 382 -1.61 -15.16 -1.05
N ILE A 383 -2.29 -15.39 0.07
CA ILE A 383 -3.31 -16.45 0.21
C ILE A 383 -4.47 -16.19 -0.75
N ASP A 384 -5.00 -14.97 -0.80
CA ASP A 384 -6.15 -14.60 -1.63
C ASP A 384 -5.82 -14.72 -3.12
N ILE A 385 -4.60 -14.34 -3.52
CA ILE A 385 -4.11 -14.51 -4.90
C ILE A 385 -4.08 -15.99 -5.29
N ILE A 386 -3.47 -16.84 -4.46
CA ILE A 386 -3.40 -18.29 -4.73
C ILE A 386 -4.80 -18.90 -4.74
N TYR A 387 -5.64 -18.54 -3.77
CA TYR A 387 -7.01 -19.03 -3.66
C TYR A 387 -7.82 -18.67 -4.91
N THR A 388 -7.71 -17.44 -5.41
CA THR A 388 -8.38 -16.97 -6.62
C THR A 388 -7.92 -17.76 -7.85
N HIS A 389 -6.61 -17.98 -7.97
CA HIS A 389 -6.04 -18.78 -9.06
C HIS A 389 -6.54 -20.24 -9.03
N LEU A 390 -6.47 -20.90 -7.87
CA LEU A 390 -6.94 -22.28 -7.71
C LEU A 390 -8.45 -22.40 -7.96
N THR A 391 -9.23 -21.41 -7.54
CA THR A 391 -10.67 -21.33 -7.85
C THR A 391 -10.91 -21.29 -9.36
N SER A 392 -10.11 -20.52 -10.11
CA SER A 392 -10.19 -20.47 -11.58
C SER A 392 -9.90 -21.82 -12.24
N ILE A 393 -8.90 -22.56 -11.75
CA ILE A 393 -8.59 -23.92 -12.26
C ILE A 393 -9.76 -24.86 -11.97
N LEU A 394 -10.30 -24.82 -10.76
CA LEU A 394 -11.41 -25.66 -10.33
C LEU A 394 -12.66 -25.44 -11.19
N ASN A 395 -13.03 -24.18 -11.42
CA ASN A 395 -14.19 -23.79 -12.23
C ASN A 395 -14.04 -24.15 -13.71
N SER A 396 -12.80 -24.24 -14.20
CA SER A 396 -12.50 -24.62 -15.58
C SER A 396 -12.52 -26.14 -15.80
N THR A 397 -12.65 -26.93 -14.73
CA THR A 397 -12.55 -28.40 -14.78
C THR A 397 -13.93 -29.07 -14.67
N PRO A 398 -14.47 -29.67 -15.75
CA PRO A 398 -15.86 -30.16 -15.80
C PRO A 398 -16.16 -31.39 -14.93
N THR A 399 -15.14 -32.02 -14.34
CA THR A 399 -15.26 -33.27 -13.57
C THR A 399 -15.37 -33.08 -12.06
N HIS A 400 -15.29 -31.86 -11.55
CA HIS A 400 -15.30 -31.62 -10.10
C HIS A 400 -16.71 -31.79 -9.49
N THR A 401 -16.83 -32.65 -8.48
CA THR A 401 -18.12 -33.01 -7.83
C THR A 401 -18.15 -32.78 -6.31
N HIS A 402 -17.15 -32.10 -5.73
CA HIS A 402 -17.12 -31.88 -4.27
C HIS A 402 -18.09 -30.77 -3.84
N SER A 403 -18.88 -31.05 -2.80
CA SER A 403 -19.96 -30.18 -2.29
C SER A 403 -19.47 -28.94 -1.56
N ASP A 404 -18.22 -28.93 -1.09
CA ASP A 404 -17.60 -27.82 -0.36
C ASP A 404 -16.31 -27.40 -1.09
N GLN A 405 -16.45 -26.42 -1.98
CA GLN A 405 -15.37 -25.93 -2.84
C GLN A 405 -14.27 -25.24 -2.03
N ILE A 406 -14.65 -24.43 -1.04
CA ILE A 406 -13.70 -23.69 -0.19
C ILE A 406 -12.80 -24.69 0.53
N ARG A 407 -13.41 -25.68 1.17
CA ARG A 407 -12.67 -26.70 1.90
C ARG A 407 -11.83 -27.56 0.98
N PHE A 408 -12.32 -27.91 -0.20
CA PHE A 408 -11.52 -28.65 -1.18
C PHE A 408 -10.28 -27.87 -1.65
N ILE A 409 -10.44 -26.56 -1.90
CA ILE A 409 -9.32 -25.70 -2.27
C ILE A 409 -8.31 -25.64 -1.12
N MET A 410 -8.75 -25.33 0.09
CA MET A 410 -7.84 -25.10 1.23
C MET A 410 -7.21 -26.39 1.77
N ASP A 411 -7.96 -27.50 1.85
CA ASP A 411 -7.49 -28.75 2.46
C ASP A 411 -6.69 -29.62 1.47
N VAL A 412 -6.85 -29.42 0.16
CA VAL A 412 -6.25 -30.27 -0.89
C VAL A 412 -5.44 -29.48 -1.89
N LEU A 413 -6.07 -28.55 -2.62
CA LEU A 413 -5.38 -27.90 -3.75
C LEU A 413 -4.29 -26.95 -3.30
N PHE A 414 -4.51 -26.25 -2.19
CA PHE A 414 -3.58 -25.30 -1.60
C PHE A 414 -2.28 -25.99 -1.11
N PRO A 415 -2.31 -27.04 -0.27
CA PRO A 415 -1.08 -27.73 0.10
C PRO A 415 -0.38 -28.37 -1.11
N GLU A 416 -1.13 -28.91 -2.07
CA GLU A 416 -0.57 -29.51 -3.30
C GLU A 416 0.13 -28.49 -4.20
N SER A 417 -0.44 -27.29 -4.34
CA SER A 417 0.17 -26.23 -5.15
C SER A 417 1.46 -25.73 -4.50
N ILE A 418 1.46 -25.51 -3.18
CA ILE A 418 2.63 -25.05 -2.43
C ILE A 418 3.76 -26.10 -2.49
N ILE A 419 3.46 -27.37 -2.23
CA ILE A 419 4.47 -28.44 -2.27
C ILE A 419 5.06 -28.59 -3.69
N CYS A 420 4.20 -28.56 -4.71
CA CYS A 420 4.65 -28.64 -6.10
C CYS A 420 5.52 -27.43 -6.48
N ALA A 421 5.13 -26.22 -6.07
CA ALA A 421 5.90 -25.01 -6.30
C ALA A 421 7.24 -25.06 -5.56
N LEU A 422 7.27 -25.45 -4.28
CA LEU A 422 8.47 -25.59 -3.46
C LEU A 422 9.49 -26.53 -4.09
N ALA A 423 9.04 -27.71 -4.56
CA ALA A 423 9.91 -28.67 -5.22
C ALA A 423 10.61 -28.08 -6.46
N VAL A 424 9.90 -27.26 -7.23
CA VAL A 424 10.45 -26.64 -8.44
C VAL A 424 11.35 -25.44 -8.10
N VAL A 425 10.83 -24.49 -7.32
CA VAL A 425 11.49 -23.21 -7.01
C VAL A 425 12.77 -23.43 -6.19
N GLU A 426 12.76 -24.38 -5.25
CA GLU A 426 13.92 -24.66 -4.41
C GLU A 426 14.79 -25.81 -4.94
N HIS A 427 14.44 -26.40 -6.08
CA HIS A 427 15.15 -27.53 -6.68
C HIS A 427 15.33 -28.74 -5.73
N VAL A 428 14.30 -29.02 -4.95
CA VAL A 428 14.26 -30.16 -4.01
C VAL A 428 13.30 -31.24 -4.51
N SER A 429 13.45 -32.45 -3.98
CA SER A 429 12.47 -33.50 -4.27
C SER A 429 11.09 -33.16 -3.70
N ILE A 430 10.02 -33.73 -4.28
CA ILE A 430 8.64 -33.56 -3.77
C ILE A 430 8.55 -33.98 -2.29
N MET A 431 9.30 -35.00 -1.89
CA MET A 431 9.31 -35.51 -0.51
C MET A 431 9.96 -34.51 0.45
N GLU A 432 11.05 -33.84 0.04
CA GLU A 432 11.69 -32.78 0.82
C GLU A 432 10.83 -31.50 0.87
N ALA A 433 10.18 -31.15 -0.24
CA ALA A 433 9.23 -30.03 -0.28
C ALA A 433 8.04 -30.25 0.66
N GLU A 434 7.54 -31.48 0.72
CA GLU A 434 6.48 -31.88 1.63
C GLU A 434 6.91 -31.81 3.10
N GLU A 435 8.12 -32.29 3.42
CA GLU A 435 8.67 -32.17 4.78
C GLU A 435 8.81 -30.69 5.18
N LYS A 436 9.29 -29.83 4.27
CA LYS A 436 9.37 -28.38 4.50
C LYS A 436 8.00 -27.75 4.72
N PHE A 437 7.02 -28.11 3.88
CA PHE A 437 5.65 -27.64 4.04
C PHE A 437 5.07 -28.01 5.41
N LEU A 438 5.26 -29.26 5.84
CA LEU A 438 4.80 -29.76 7.14
C LEU A 438 5.54 -29.12 8.33
N ARG A 439 6.82 -28.79 8.16
CA ARG A 439 7.61 -28.08 9.17
C ARG A 439 7.11 -26.64 9.38
N GLY A 440 6.47 -26.06 8.37
CA GLY A 440 5.99 -24.68 8.40
C GLY A 440 7.11 -23.65 8.18
N PRO A 441 6.77 -22.36 8.27
CA PRO A 441 7.72 -21.28 8.01
C PRO A 441 8.85 -21.27 9.04
N VAL A 442 10.06 -20.95 8.58
CA VAL A 442 11.17 -20.66 9.49
C VAL A 442 10.95 -19.26 10.08
N ILE A 443 10.64 -19.21 11.37
CA ILE A 443 10.42 -17.97 12.11
C ILE A 443 11.74 -17.52 12.76
N ASP A 444 12.12 -16.27 12.54
CA ASP A 444 13.34 -15.71 13.11
C ASP A 444 13.22 -15.53 14.63
N ALA A 445 14.34 -15.62 15.34
CA ALA A 445 14.37 -15.45 16.80
C ALA A 445 13.79 -14.09 17.24
N SER A 446 14.05 -13.03 16.46
CA SER A 446 13.54 -11.69 16.76
C SER A 446 12.01 -11.60 16.64
N GLU A 447 11.40 -12.32 15.71
CA GLU A 447 9.94 -12.40 15.58
C GLU A 447 9.32 -13.13 16.78
N ARG A 448 9.97 -14.20 17.22
CA ARG A 448 9.56 -14.94 18.42
C ARG A 448 9.66 -14.07 19.68
N GLU A 449 10.76 -13.35 19.85
CA GLU A 449 10.94 -12.44 20.98
C GLU A 449 9.92 -11.30 21.00
N HIS A 450 9.61 -10.74 19.83
CA HIS A 450 8.59 -9.72 19.68
C HIS A 450 7.20 -10.27 20.08
N PHE A 451 6.85 -11.47 19.60
CA PHE A 451 5.62 -12.17 19.97
C PHE A 451 5.56 -12.44 21.48
N ASP A 452 6.61 -13.02 22.06
CA ASP A 452 6.68 -13.32 23.50
C ASP A 452 6.56 -12.04 24.34
N SER A 453 7.09 -10.91 23.88
CA SER A 453 6.94 -9.59 24.51
C SER A 453 5.49 -9.12 24.50
N ARG A 454 4.76 -9.30 23.38
CA ARG A 454 3.32 -8.99 23.29
C ARG A 454 2.49 -9.85 24.26
N ILE A 455 2.77 -11.16 24.31
CA ILE A 455 2.11 -12.08 25.24
C ILE A 455 2.37 -11.69 26.69
N LYS A 456 3.62 -11.39 27.06
CA LYS A 456 3.97 -10.92 28.41
C LYS A 456 3.26 -9.63 28.79
N LYS A 457 3.12 -8.67 27.86
CA LYS A 457 2.35 -7.44 28.08
C LYS A 457 0.88 -7.75 28.35
N GLN A 458 0.30 -8.74 27.67
CA GLN A 458 -1.09 -9.14 27.89
C GLN A 458 -1.31 -9.90 29.21
N LEU A 459 -0.43 -10.82 29.58
CA LEU A 459 -0.52 -11.54 30.86
C LEU A 459 -0.51 -10.55 32.04
N LYS A 460 0.39 -9.56 31.99
CA LYS A 460 0.43 -8.47 32.98
C LYS A 460 -0.89 -7.67 33.06
N LYS A 461 -1.59 -7.47 31.93
CA LYS A 461 -2.85 -6.73 31.88
C LYS A 461 -4.06 -7.54 32.34
N SER A 462 -4.04 -8.86 32.15
CA SER A 462 -5.14 -9.75 32.52
C SER A 462 -5.14 -10.19 33.99
N GLY A 463 -4.14 -9.76 34.78
CA GLY A 463 -4.02 -10.09 36.20
C GLY A 463 -3.78 -11.58 36.49
N LYS A 464 -3.48 -12.38 35.47
CA LYS A 464 -3.05 -13.77 35.61
C LYS A 464 -1.52 -13.81 35.49
N PRO A 465 -0.82 -14.40 36.48
CA PRO A 465 0.64 -14.45 36.50
C PRO A 465 1.24 -15.16 35.29
#